data_AF-W1S0Y0-F1
#
_entry.id   AF-W1S0Y0-F1
#
_cell.length_a   1.000
_cell.length_b   1.000
_cell.length_c   1.000
_cell.angle_alpha   90.00
_cell.angle_beta   90.00
_cell.angle_gamma   90.00
#
_symmetry.space_group_name_H-M   'P 1'
#
loop_
_entity.id
_entity.type
_entity.pdbx_description
1 polymer ?
#
loop_
_entity_poly.entity_id
_entity_poly.type
_entity_poly.pdbx_seq_one_letter_code
_entity_poly.pdbx_strand_id
1 'polypeptide(L)'
;MPHATASWLIDNTALSFDQIAEFCGLHILEVQAIADDTASIKYTGRDPVRAHEITMEEIHKGEANPDYKLKMLKGPEPVRRTKGPRYTPVSKRQDKPDGIAWILRNHPEISDGAIGKLIGTTRTTIAAIRDRTHWNISNIVPKDPVTLGLCSQRELDALVAKAAKKAGIEAPTDSRLDGDREALIEELRRERQESVRRAEEALKSESELISGAATILDPFSSNKGEV
;
A
#
# COMPACT_ATOMS: atom_id res chain seq x y z
N MET A 1 14.26 -8.38 -12.98
CA MET A 1 14.89 -9.29 -13.95
C MET A 1 16.28 -9.63 -13.42
N PRO A 2 16.41 -10.56 -12.46
CA PRO A 2 17.67 -10.81 -11.74
C PRO A 2 18.77 -11.39 -12.63
N HIS A 3 18.42 -12.28 -13.58
CA HIS A 3 19.36 -12.88 -14.53
C HIS A 3 20.07 -11.85 -15.44
N ALA A 4 19.33 -10.82 -15.88
CA ALA A 4 19.90 -9.74 -16.70
C ALA A 4 20.86 -8.84 -15.89
N THR A 5 20.54 -8.60 -14.61
CA THR A 5 21.43 -7.87 -13.72
C THR A 5 22.69 -8.67 -13.41
N ALA A 6 22.56 -9.98 -13.16
CA ALA A 6 23.69 -10.88 -12.91
C ALA A 6 24.65 -10.94 -14.11
N SER A 7 24.13 -11.10 -15.33
CA SER A 7 24.95 -11.06 -16.57
C SER A 7 25.75 -9.76 -16.68
N TRP A 8 25.14 -8.62 -16.37
CA TRP A 8 25.87 -7.35 -16.40
C TRP A 8 26.97 -7.28 -15.33
N LEU A 9 26.69 -7.73 -14.10
CA LEU A 9 27.68 -7.72 -13.01
C LEU A 9 28.88 -8.64 -13.31
N ILE A 10 28.64 -9.82 -13.88
CA ILE A 10 29.70 -10.75 -14.29
C ILE A 10 30.65 -10.08 -15.31
N ASP A 11 30.08 -9.38 -16.29
CA ASP A 11 30.88 -8.79 -17.40
C ASP A 11 31.59 -7.48 -17.03
N ASN A 12 31.07 -6.73 -16.04
CA ASN A 12 31.47 -5.35 -15.79
C ASN A 12 32.09 -5.11 -14.40
N THR A 13 32.21 -6.13 -13.55
CA THR A 13 32.76 -6.01 -12.19
C THR A 13 33.66 -7.18 -11.84
N ALA A 14 34.52 -7.01 -10.82
CA ALA A 14 35.37 -8.07 -10.27
C ALA A 14 34.75 -8.78 -9.06
N LEU A 15 33.40 -8.77 -8.94
CA LEU A 15 32.68 -9.39 -7.84
C LEU A 15 32.73 -10.93 -7.91
N SER A 16 32.69 -11.58 -6.75
CA SER A 16 32.61 -13.04 -6.68
C SER A 16 31.23 -13.55 -7.10
N PHE A 17 31.15 -14.80 -7.58
CA PHE A 17 29.87 -15.40 -7.94
C PHE A 17 28.92 -15.52 -6.75
N ASP A 18 29.45 -15.73 -5.54
CA ASP A 18 28.66 -15.74 -4.30
C ASP A 18 28.04 -14.36 -4.01
N GLN A 19 28.80 -13.28 -4.20
CA GLN A 19 28.29 -11.91 -4.02
C GLN A 19 27.18 -11.59 -5.03
N ILE A 20 27.36 -11.98 -6.29
CA ILE A 20 26.37 -11.76 -7.35
C ILE A 20 25.11 -12.59 -7.10
N ALA A 21 25.27 -13.86 -6.69
CA ALA A 21 24.18 -14.75 -6.33
C ALA A 21 23.34 -14.20 -5.17
N GLU A 22 23.99 -13.75 -4.09
CA GLU A 22 23.32 -13.16 -2.93
C GLU A 22 22.62 -11.85 -3.30
N PHE A 23 23.26 -10.97 -4.08
CA PHE A 23 22.68 -9.69 -4.49
C PHE A 23 21.47 -9.86 -5.43
N CYS A 24 21.55 -10.77 -6.40
CA CYS A 24 20.50 -11.01 -7.38
C CYS A 24 19.41 -11.99 -6.89
N GLY A 25 19.64 -12.69 -5.77
CA GLY A 25 18.77 -13.74 -5.26
C GLY A 25 18.72 -14.97 -6.16
N LEU A 26 19.85 -15.31 -6.79
CA LEU A 26 20.01 -16.46 -7.67
C LEU A 26 20.86 -17.54 -6.99
N HIS A 27 20.75 -18.78 -7.46
CA HIS A 27 21.67 -19.83 -7.02
C HIS A 27 23.04 -19.66 -7.70
N ILE A 28 24.14 -20.00 -7.00
CA ILE A 28 25.51 -19.86 -7.54
C ILE A 28 25.70 -20.57 -8.89
N LEU A 29 25.11 -21.75 -9.05
CA LEU A 29 25.15 -22.52 -10.30
C LEU A 29 24.46 -21.79 -11.47
N GLU A 30 23.43 -20.99 -11.20
CA GLU A 30 22.78 -20.17 -12.24
C GLU A 30 23.71 -19.03 -12.67
N VAL A 31 24.40 -18.40 -11.72
CA VAL A 31 25.40 -17.35 -12.00
C VAL A 31 26.57 -17.92 -12.80
N GLN A 32 27.07 -19.12 -12.45
CA GLN A 32 28.11 -19.82 -13.21
C GLN A 32 27.63 -20.18 -14.62
N ALA A 33 26.41 -20.69 -14.77
CA ALA A 33 25.85 -20.99 -16.09
C ALA A 33 25.71 -19.74 -16.98
N ILE A 34 25.42 -18.58 -16.38
CA ILE A 34 25.41 -17.29 -17.09
C ILE A 34 26.84 -16.88 -17.48
N ALA A 35 27.82 -17.03 -16.58
CA ALA A 35 29.22 -16.68 -16.85
C ALA A 35 29.85 -17.57 -17.94
N ASP A 36 29.50 -18.85 -17.97
CA ASP A 36 29.98 -19.83 -18.95
C ASP A 36 29.21 -19.77 -20.29
N ASP A 37 28.24 -18.85 -20.45
CA ASP A 37 27.33 -18.77 -21.60
C ASP A 37 26.57 -20.10 -21.89
N THR A 38 26.45 -20.98 -20.89
CA THR A 38 25.77 -22.29 -21.00
C THR A 38 24.27 -22.21 -20.67
N ALA A 39 23.80 -21.06 -20.18
CA ALA A 39 22.39 -20.80 -19.98
C ALA A 39 21.61 -20.90 -21.30
N SER A 40 20.46 -21.58 -21.29
CA SER A 40 19.63 -21.78 -22.49
C SER A 40 19.07 -20.47 -23.09
N ILE A 41 19.14 -19.36 -22.34
CA ILE A 41 18.65 -18.05 -22.73
C ILE A 41 19.81 -17.06 -22.64
N LYS A 42 20.14 -16.42 -23.76
CA LYS A 42 21.08 -15.29 -23.77
C LYS A 42 20.41 -14.07 -23.12
N TYR A 43 20.89 -13.66 -21.96
CA TYR A 43 20.38 -12.48 -21.27
C TYR A 43 21.06 -11.22 -21.81
N THR A 44 20.26 -10.20 -22.12
CA THR A 44 20.81 -8.86 -22.36
C THR A 44 21.09 -8.22 -21.01
N GLY A 45 22.38 -7.97 -20.72
CA GLY A 45 22.82 -7.34 -19.48
C GLY A 45 22.07 -6.04 -19.17
N ARG A 46 21.53 -5.94 -17.95
CA ARG A 46 20.86 -4.73 -17.43
C ARG A 46 21.73 -4.10 -16.37
N ASP A 47 22.22 -2.90 -16.67
CA ASP A 47 23.03 -2.09 -15.75
C ASP A 47 22.25 -1.74 -14.46
N PRO A 48 22.64 -2.29 -13.29
CA PRO A 48 21.96 -2.04 -12.02
C PRO A 48 22.29 -0.66 -11.44
N VAL A 49 23.39 -0.04 -11.86
CA VAL A 49 23.75 1.33 -11.44
C VAL A 49 22.84 2.33 -12.12
N ARG A 50 22.62 2.19 -13.43
CA ARG A 50 21.61 2.99 -14.16
C ARG A 50 20.19 2.73 -13.69
N ALA A 51 19.90 1.51 -13.23
CA ALA A 51 18.61 1.18 -12.63
C ALA A 51 18.43 1.74 -11.22
N HIS A 52 19.46 2.37 -10.63
CA HIS A 52 19.47 2.88 -9.26
C HIS A 52 19.22 1.77 -8.22
N GLU A 53 19.63 0.53 -8.53
CA GLU A 53 19.54 -0.64 -7.64
C GLU A 53 20.80 -0.78 -6.77
N ILE A 54 21.95 -0.29 -7.23
CA ILE A 54 23.24 -0.28 -6.51
C ILE A 54 24.07 0.95 -6.91
N THR A 55 24.97 1.42 -6.05
CA THR A 55 25.92 2.49 -6.39
C THR A 55 27.26 1.92 -6.82
N MET A 56 28.02 2.68 -7.62
CA MET A 56 29.38 2.28 -8.01
C MET A 56 30.30 2.14 -6.79
N GLU A 57 30.13 3.00 -5.79
CA GLU A 57 30.87 2.92 -4.52
C GLU A 57 30.63 1.60 -3.78
N GLU A 58 29.41 1.07 -3.84
CA GLU A 58 29.06 -0.20 -3.20
C GLU A 58 29.67 -1.39 -3.95
N ILE A 59 29.71 -1.34 -5.28
CA ILE A 59 30.41 -2.33 -6.12
C ILE A 59 31.89 -2.36 -5.74
N HIS A 60 32.56 -1.20 -5.65
CA HIS A 60 33.99 -1.15 -5.29
C HIS A 60 34.29 -1.72 -3.89
N LYS A 61 33.38 -1.57 -2.92
CA LYS A 61 33.54 -2.24 -1.61
C LYS A 61 33.45 -3.76 -1.73
N GLY A 62 32.56 -4.26 -2.59
CA GLY A 62 32.44 -5.68 -2.89
C GLY A 62 33.66 -6.23 -3.61
N GLU A 63 34.21 -5.49 -4.57
CA GLU A 63 35.43 -5.88 -5.31
C GLU A 63 36.66 -5.92 -4.40
N ALA A 64 36.74 -5.03 -3.41
CA ALA A 64 37.84 -5.00 -2.45
C ALA A 64 37.79 -6.13 -1.39
N ASN A 65 36.61 -6.72 -1.16
CA ASN A 65 36.43 -7.77 -0.15
C ASN A 65 35.41 -8.82 -0.64
N PRO A 66 35.85 -10.05 -0.99
CA PRO A 66 34.98 -11.13 -1.44
C PRO A 66 33.90 -11.55 -0.44
N ASP A 67 34.12 -11.36 0.87
CA ASP A 67 33.16 -11.70 1.92
C ASP A 67 32.12 -10.57 2.15
N TYR A 68 32.24 -9.45 1.43
CA TYR A 68 31.34 -8.31 1.59
C TYR A 68 29.99 -8.56 0.95
N LYS A 69 28.93 -8.32 1.71
CA LYS A 69 27.55 -8.43 1.24
C LYS A 69 27.05 -7.10 0.67
N LEU A 70 26.84 -7.08 -0.63
CA LEU A 70 26.34 -5.91 -1.36
C LEU A 70 24.96 -5.49 -0.86
N LYS A 71 24.76 -4.19 -0.62
CA LYS A 71 23.46 -3.67 -0.19
C LYS A 71 22.71 -3.05 -1.36
N MET A 72 21.49 -3.52 -1.57
CA MET A 72 20.58 -2.93 -2.56
C MET A 72 20.15 -1.54 -2.11
N LEU A 73 20.30 -0.56 -3.00
CA LEU A 73 19.79 0.78 -2.79
C LEU A 73 18.26 0.71 -2.91
N LYS A 74 17.57 0.98 -1.79
CA LYS A 74 16.12 1.09 -1.79
C LYS A 74 15.75 2.36 -2.57
N GLY A 75 15.44 2.19 -3.86
CA GLY A 75 14.96 3.28 -4.70
C GLY A 75 13.74 3.97 -4.09
N PRO A 76 13.50 5.26 -4.40
CA PRO A 76 12.29 5.93 -3.97
C PRO A 76 11.06 5.13 -4.43
N GLU A 77 10.12 4.92 -3.51
CA GLU A 77 8.85 4.22 -3.77
C GLU A 77 8.26 4.71 -5.09
N PRO A 78 7.83 3.82 -6.01
CA PRO A 78 7.29 4.23 -7.30
C PRO A 78 6.21 5.27 -7.08
N VAL A 79 6.39 6.44 -7.70
CA VAL A 79 5.49 7.58 -7.56
C VAL A 79 4.08 7.12 -7.92
N ARG A 80 3.22 6.96 -6.90
CA ARG A 80 1.80 6.68 -7.10
C ARG A 80 1.26 7.79 -7.99
N ARG A 81 0.71 7.41 -9.14
CA ARG A 81 0.24 8.32 -10.19
C ARG A 81 -0.50 9.51 -9.57
N THR A 82 -0.07 10.72 -9.92
CA THR A 82 -0.71 11.96 -9.48
C THR A 82 -2.17 11.96 -9.94
N LYS A 83 -3.08 12.37 -9.06
CA LYS A 83 -4.53 12.45 -9.32
C LYS A 83 -4.80 13.13 -10.67
N GLY A 84 -5.42 12.40 -11.59
CA GLY A 84 -5.88 12.90 -12.88
C GLY A 84 -6.75 11.88 -13.60
N PRO A 85 -7.55 12.28 -14.61
CA PRO A 85 -8.42 11.37 -15.33
C PRO A 85 -7.64 10.15 -15.84
N ARG A 86 -8.23 8.95 -15.71
CA ARG A 86 -7.62 7.75 -16.27
C ARG A 86 -7.69 7.85 -17.80
N TYR A 87 -6.57 7.62 -18.48
CA TYR A 87 -6.58 7.52 -19.93
C TYR A 87 -7.55 6.42 -20.35
N THR A 88 -8.60 6.78 -21.09
CA THR A 88 -9.54 5.81 -21.64
C THR A 88 -9.03 5.40 -23.03
N PRO A 89 -8.71 4.11 -23.25
CA PRO A 89 -8.28 3.64 -24.56
C PRO A 89 -9.38 3.88 -25.60
N VAL A 90 -8.98 4.04 -26.87
CA VAL A 90 -9.89 4.41 -27.98
C VAL A 90 -11.09 3.46 -28.08
N SER A 91 -10.87 2.17 -27.88
CA SER A 91 -11.91 1.13 -27.89
C SER A 91 -13.04 1.40 -26.90
N LYS A 92 -12.73 1.96 -25.72
CA LYS A 92 -13.68 2.24 -24.64
C LYS A 92 -14.25 3.65 -24.66
N ARG A 93 -13.95 4.46 -25.68
CA ARG A 93 -14.45 5.85 -25.77
C ARG A 93 -15.94 5.90 -26.08
N GLN A 94 -16.46 4.91 -26.80
CA GLN A 94 -17.89 4.79 -27.11
C GLN A 94 -18.73 4.46 -25.87
N ASP A 95 -18.11 3.93 -24.81
CA ASP A 95 -18.79 3.62 -23.54
C ASP A 95 -18.90 4.84 -22.61
N LYS A 96 -18.19 5.95 -22.91
CA LYS A 96 -18.23 7.15 -22.07
C LYS A 96 -19.62 7.77 -21.95
N PRO A 97 -20.40 7.92 -23.05
CA PRO A 97 -21.75 8.46 -22.96
C PRO A 97 -22.69 7.58 -22.13
N ASP A 98 -22.57 6.25 -22.22
CA ASP A 98 -23.32 5.28 -21.40
C ASP A 98 -23.03 5.48 -19.91
N GLY A 99 -21.75 5.61 -19.54
CA GLY A 99 -21.33 5.88 -18.17
C GLY A 99 -21.77 7.24 -17.63
N ILE A 100 -21.72 8.29 -18.45
CA ILE A 100 -22.20 9.64 -18.08
C ILE A 100 -23.71 9.62 -17.84
N ALA A 101 -24.47 8.98 -18.73
CA ALA A 101 -25.92 8.90 -18.63
C ALA A 101 -26.37 8.13 -17.38
N TRP A 102 -25.60 7.12 -16.96
CA TRP A 102 -25.83 6.42 -15.68
C TRP A 102 -25.60 7.32 -14.47
N ILE A 103 -24.50 8.09 -14.45
CA ILE A 103 -24.24 9.03 -13.34
C ILE A 103 -25.33 10.10 -13.27
N LEU A 104 -25.72 10.69 -14.40
CA LEU A 104 -26.77 11.71 -14.43
C LEU A 104 -28.13 11.18 -13.97
N ARG A 105 -28.40 9.89 -14.19
CA ARG A 105 -29.65 9.24 -13.76
C ARG A 105 -29.65 8.88 -12.27
N ASN A 106 -28.57 8.27 -11.77
CA ASN A 106 -28.54 7.69 -10.43
C ASN A 106 -27.95 8.63 -9.37
N HIS A 107 -27.11 9.57 -9.79
CA HIS A 107 -26.41 10.50 -8.91
C HIS A 107 -26.49 11.94 -9.42
N PRO A 108 -27.70 12.54 -9.47
CA PRO A 108 -27.89 13.93 -9.91
C PRO A 108 -27.18 14.97 -9.04
N GLU A 109 -26.82 14.61 -7.80
CA GLU A 109 -26.04 15.42 -6.86
C GLU A 109 -24.59 15.66 -7.31
N ILE A 110 -24.09 14.86 -8.26
CA ILE A 110 -22.72 14.98 -8.76
C ILE A 110 -22.62 16.12 -9.78
N SER A 111 -21.69 17.05 -9.52
CA SER A 111 -21.39 18.16 -10.45
C SER A 111 -20.66 17.72 -11.73
N ASP A 112 -20.92 18.39 -12.85
CA ASP A 112 -20.28 18.10 -14.15
C ASP A 112 -18.74 18.16 -14.12
N GLY A 113 -18.19 19.06 -13.30
CA GLY A 113 -16.74 19.14 -13.10
C GLY A 113 -16.15 17.90 -12.43
N ALA A 114 -16.94 17.21 -11.59
CA ALA A 114 -16.55 15.96 -10.96
C ALA A 114 -16.69 14.78 -11.94
N ILE A 115 -17.78 14.73 -12.73
CA ILE A 115 -17.98 13.73 -13.80
C ILE A 115 -16.84 13.80 -14.83
N GLY A 116 -16.48 15.02 -15.26
CA GLY A 116 -15.39 15.23 -16.22
C GLY A 116 -14.04 14.72 -15.73
N LYS A 117 -13.76 14.87 -14.43
CA LYS A 117 -12.53 14.35 -13.79
C LYS A 117 -12.54 12.82 -13.63
N LEU A 118 -13.71 12.24 -13.36
CA LEU A 118 -13.88 10.80 -13.15
C LEU A 118 -13.74 10.01 -14.46
N ILE A 119 -14.50 10.38 -15.49
CA ILE A 119 -14.56 9.66 -16.77
C ILE A 119 -13.52 10.17 -17.79
N GLY A 120 -13.02 11.40 -17.62
CA GLY A 120 -12.14 12.04 -18.59
C GLY A 120 -12.91 12.49 -19.82
N THR A 121 -13.90 13.36 -19.62
CA THR A 121 -14.73 13.97 -20.67
C THR A 121 -14.85 15.47 -20.46
N THR A 122 -15.38 16.21 -21.43
CA THR A 122 -15.61 17.65 -21.32
C THR A 122 -16.99 17.96 -20.73
N ARG A 123 -17.12 19.14 -20.10
CA ARG A 123 -18.41 19.65 -19.62
C ARG A 123 -19.45 19.81 -20.74
N THR A 124 -19.00 20.15 -21.94
CA THR A 124 -19.88 20.27 -23.13
C THR A 124 -20.51 18.94 -23.51
N THR A 125 -19.75 17.84 -23.49
CA THR A 125 -20.30 16.50 -23.76
C THR A 125 -21.28 16.07 -22.69
N ILE A 126 -21.01 16.38 -21.41
CA ILE A 126 -21.93 16.06 -20.31
C ILE A 126 -23.25 16.83 -20.47
N ALA A 127 -23.18 18.13 -20.76
CA ALA A 127 -24.37 18.94 -21.04
C ALA A 127 -25.17 18.40 -22.23
N ALA A 128 -24.50 18.04 -23.33
CA ALA A 128 -25.18 17.47 -24.50
C ALA A 128 -25.92 16.14 -24.19
N ILE A 129 -25.40 15.33 -23.27
CA ILE A 129 -26.08 14.10 -22.83
C ILE A 129 -27.25 14.43 -21.92
N ARG A 130 -27.09 15.39 -21.00
CA ARG A 130 -28.15 15.88 -20.10
C ARG A 130 -29.33 16.46 -20.89
N ASP A 131 -29.03 17.30 -21.87
CA ASP A 131 -30.02 17.99 -22.71
C ASP A 131 -30.52 17.13 -23.88
N ARG A 132 -30.03 15.89 -23.98
CA ARG A 132 -30.37 14.93 -25.05
C ARG A 132 -30.06 15.43 -26.47
N THR A 133 -29.06 16.30 -26.61
CA THR A 133 -28.58 16.87 -27.89
C THR A 133 -27.32 16.19 -28.43
N HIS A 134 -26.81 15.17 -27.74
CA HIS A 134 -25.68 14.38 -28.23
C HIS A 134 -26.06 13.64 -29.53
N TRP A 135 -25.17 13.66 -30.54
CA TRP A 135 -25.43 13.07 -31.87
C TRP A 135 -25.87 11.60 -31.81
N ASN A 136 -25.39 10.84 -30.82
CA ASN A 136 -25.72 9.41 -30.63
C ASN A 136 -26.78 9.15 -29.55
N ILE A 137 -27.59 10.14 -29.16
CA ILE A 137 -28.47 10.04 -27.97
C ILE A 137 -29.44 8.85 -28.03
N SER A 138 -29.89 8.45 -29.21
CA SER A 138 -30.81 7.33 -29.40
C SER A 138 -30.22 5.98 -29.00
N ASN A 139 -28.89 5.82 -29.06
CA ASN A 139 -28.21 4.56 -28.76
C ASN A 139 -27.56 4.53 -27.37
N ILE A 140 -27.63 5.62 -26.60
CA ILE A 140 -27.01 5.69 -25.27
C ILE A 140 -27.84 4.90 -24.28
N VAL A 141 -27.23 3.90 -23.65
CA VAL A 141 -27.84 3.07 -22.61
C VAL A 141 -27.11 3.29 -21.29
N PRO A 142 -27.78 3.81 -20.25
CA PRO A 142 -27.14 4.05 -18.96
C PRO A 142 -26.60 2.76 -18.35
N LYS A 143 -25.27 2.66 -18.24
CA LYS A 143 -24.54 1.55 -17.65
C LYS A 143 -23.54 2.06 -16.63
N ASP A 144 -23.30 1.25 -15.60
CA ASP A 144 -22.42 1.64 -14.50
C ASP A 144 -20.98 1.86 -15.00
N PRO A 145 -20.39 3.05 -14.79
CA PRO A 145 -19.02 3.37 -15.23
C PRO A 145 -17.93 2.47 -14.63
N VAL A 146 -18.19 1.81 -13.50
CA VAL A 146 -17.27 0.82 -12.91
C VAL A 146 -17.28 -0.46 -13.73
N THR A 147 -18.46 -0.95 -14.11
CA THR A 147 -18.61 -2.16 -14.94
C THR A 147 -18.02 -1.98 -16.34
N LEU A 148 -18.10 -0.77 -16.89
CA LEU A 148 -17.46 -0.39 -18.15
C LEU A 148 -15.92 -0.26 -18.02
N GLY A 149 -15.40 -0.20 -16.79
CA GLY A 149 -13.99 -0.01 -16.48
C GLY A 149 -13.49 1.41 -16.75
N LEU A 150 -14.38 2.41 -16.68
CA LEU A 150 -14.06 3.83 -16.84
C LEU A 150 -13.50 4.43 -15.54
N CYS A 151 -14.02 4.02 -14.39
CA CYS A 151 -13.54 4.38 -13.06
C CYS A 151 -13.42 3.15 -12.16
N SER A 152 -12.74 3.30 -11.01
CA SER A 152 -12.77 2.29 -9.95
C SER A 152 -13.93 2.52 -8.98
N GLN A 153 -14.38 1.44 -8.32
CA GLN A 153 -15.42 1.53 -7.29
C GLN A 153 -15.09 2.57 -6.22
N ARG A 154 -13.84 2.57 -5.73
CA ARG A 154 -13.36 3.53 -4.72
C ARG A 154 -13.46 4.99 -5.18
N GLU A 155 -13.23 5.26 -6.45
CA GLU A 155 -13.33 6.62 -7.00
C GLU A 155 -14.79 7.07 -7.14
N LEU A 156 -15.68 6.17 -7.54
CA LEU A 156 -17.11 6.43 -7.61
C LEU A 156 -17.70 6.69 -6.21
N ASP A 157 -17.45 5.78 -5.26
CA ASP A 157 -17.96 5.88 -3.88
C ASP A 157 -17.47 7.15 -3.18
N ALA A 158 -16.19 7.50 -3.34
CA ALA A 158 -15.63 8.73 -2.75
C ALA A 158 -16.28 9.99 -3.32
N LEU A 159 -16.68 9.96 -4.60
CA LEU A 159 -17.28 11.07 -5.29
C LEU A 159 -18.77 11.22 -4.96
N VAL A 160 -19.49 10.10 -4.85
CA VAL A 160 -20.87 10.03 -4.35
C VAL A 160 -20.93 10.51 -2.91
N ALA A 161 -20.09 10.00 -2.00
CA ALA A 161 -20.06 10.43 -0.60
C ALA A 161 -19.77 11.93 -0.45
N LYS A 162 -18.84 12.45 -1.26
CA LYS A 162 -18.52 13.89 -1.26
C LYS A 162 -19.68 14.73 -1.80
N ALA A 163 -20.37 14.26 -2.84
CA ALA A 163 -21.52 14.95 -3.43
C ALA A 163 -22.74 14.91 -2.49
N ALA A 164 -23.04 13.76 -1.88
CA ALA A 164 -24.09 13.60 -0.89
C ALA A 164 -23.88 14.53 0.32
N LYS A 165 -22.66 14.57 0.87
CA LYS A 165 -22.30 15.50 1.95
C LYS A 165 -22.48 16.97 1.55
N LYS A 166 -22.17 17.33 0.30
CA LYS A 166 -22.37 18.69 -0.20
C LYS A 166 -23.84 19.03 -0.42
N ALA A 167 -24.64 18.04 -0.82
CA ALA A 167 -26.08 18.17 -1.04
C ALA A 167 -26.91 18.10 0.26
N GLY A 168 -26.28 17.84 1.41
CA GLY A 168 -26.98 17.67 2.69
C GLY A 168 -27.78 16.37 2.77
N ILE A 169 -27.52 15.41 1.88
CA ILE A 169 -28.12 14.08 1.90
C ILE A 169 -27.30 13.27 2.90
N GLU A 170 -27.89 12.96 4.06
CA GLU A 170 -27.28 12.02 5.00
C GLU A 170 -27.11 10.67 4.29
N ALA A 171 -25.88 10.15 4.31
CA ALA A 171 -25.62 8.82 3.78
C ALA A 171 -26.51 7.82 4.54
N PRO A 172 -27.18 6.87 3.88
CA PRO A 172 -27.92 5.83 4.56
C PRO A 172 -26.96 5.12 5.52
N THR A 173 -27.13 5.33 6.82
CA THR A 173 -26.43 4.55 7.83
C THR A 173 -27.08 3.17 7.80
N ASP A 174 -26.34 2.16 7.37
CA ASP A 174 -26.80 0.77 7.45
C ASP A 174 -26.86 0.37 8.92
N SER A 175 -27.99 0.63 9.55
CA SER A 175 -28.22 0.42 10.98
C SER A 175 -28.41 -1.04 11.36
N ARG A 176 -28.35 -1.96 10.38
CA ARG A 176 -28.51 -3.40 10.63
C ARG A 176 -27.47 -3.98 11.58
N LEU A 177 -26.26 -3.41 11.58
CA LEU A 177 -25.13 -3.89 12.37
C LEU A 177 -24.82 -3.00 13.58
N ASP A 178 -25.65 -1.99 13.87
CA ASP A 178 -25.39 -1.09 14.98
C ASP A 178 -25.43 -1.83 16.32
N GLY A 179 -26.35 -2.80 16.49
CA GLY A 179 -26.42 -3.64 17.69
C GLY A 179 -25.19 -4.53 17.88
N ASP A 180 -24.72 -5.19 16.81
CA ASP A 180 -23.51 -6.04 16.87
C ASP A 180 -22.25 -5.21 17.15
N ARG A 181 -22.20 -3.99 16.58
CA ARG A 181 -21.12 -3.03 16.85
C ARG A 181 -21.13 -2.56 18.30
N GLU A 182 -22.29 -2.25 18.86
CA GLU A 182 -22.43 -1.84 20.25
C GLU A 182 -22.02 -2.97 21.21
N ALA A 183 -22.45 -4.20 20.96
CA ALA A 183 -22.05 -5.37 21.75
C ALA A 183 -20.52 -5.59 21.74
N LEU A 184 -19.89 -5.47 20.57
CA LEU A 184 -18.43 -5.60 20.44
C LEU A 184 -17.67 -4.48 21.18
N ILE A 185 -18.18 -3.25 21.15
CA ILE A 185 -17.58 -2.13 21.89
C ILE A 185 -17.65 -2.37 23.40
N GLU A 186 -18.77 -2.88 23.89
CA GLU A 186 -18.96 -3.21 25.31
C GLU A 186 -18.01 -4.35 25.74
N GLU A 187 -17.87 -5.38 24.91
CA GLU A 187 -16.95 -6.49 25.15
C GLU A 187 -15.48 -6.02 25.20
N LEU A 188 -15.05 -5.19 24.25
CA LEU A 188 -13.71 -4.60 24.25
C LEU A 188 -13.45 -3.69 25.45
N ARG A 189 -14.47 -2.98 25.94
CA ARG A 189 -14.37 -2.15 27.15
C ARG A 189 -14.21 -3.02 28.39
N ARG A 190 -14.97 -4.10 28.49
CA ARG A 190 -14.86 -5.07 29.58
C ARG A 190 -13.48 -5.74 29.60
N GLU A 191 -12.98 -6.16 28.46
CA GLU A 191 -11.65 -6.76 28.34
C GLU A 191 -10.54 -5.80 28.82
N ARG A 192 -10.65 -4.51 28.45
CA ARG A 192 -9.74 -3.45 28.94
C ARG A 192 -9.86 -3.22 30.45
N GLN A 193 -11.06 -3.24 31.01
CA GLN A 193 -11.25 -3.07 32.45
C GLN A 193 -10.68 -4.27 33.21
N GLU A 194 -10.90 -5.50 32.73
CA GLU A 194 -10.33 -6.70 33.32
C GLU A 194 -8.80 -6.74 33.21
N SER A 195 -8.21 -6.26 32.11
CA SER A 195 -6.75 -6.20 31.97
C SER A 195 -6.12 -5.18 32.91
N VAL A 196 -6.73 -3.99 33.07
CA VAL A 196 -6.30 -2.98 34.05
C VAL A 196 -6.41 -3.55 35.46
N ARG A 197 -7.53 -4.20 35.81
CA ARG A 197 -7.70 -4.78 37.15
C ARG A 197 -6.69 -5.88 37.45
N ARG A 198 -6.44 -6.79 36.49
CA ARG A 198 -5.39 -7.82 36.63
C ARG A 198 -4.01 -7.20 36.77
N ALA A 199 -3.72 -6.12 36.04
CA ALA A 199 -2.44 -5.42 36.16
C ALA A 199 -2.29 -4.74 37.54
N GLU A 200 -3.35 -4.13 38.07
CA GLU A 200 -3.37 -3.55 39.41
C GLU A 200 -3.22 -4.61 40.51
N GLU A 201 -3.92 -5.73 40.40
CA GLU A 201 -3.81 -6.89 41.30
C GLU A 201 -2.38 -7.45 41.28
N ALA A 202 -1.78 -7.61 40.10
CA ALA A 202 -0.40 -8.04 39.95
C ALA A 202 0.58 -7.04 40.60
N LEU A 203 0.44 -5.75 40.32
CA LEU A 203 1.27 -4.70 40.91
C LEU A 203 1.14 -4.66 42.44
N LYS A 204 -0.07 -4.89 42.96
CA LYS A 204 -0.32 -4.96 44.40
C LYS A 204 0.35 -6.19 45.02
N SER A 205 0.27 -7.36 44.37
CA SER A 205 0.96 -8.56 44.83
C SER A 205 2.49 -8.42 44.80
N GLU A 206 3.03 -7.77 43.76
CA GLU A 206 4.46 -7.45 43.68
C GLU A 206 4.89 -6.47 44.77
N SER A 207 4.09 -5.43 45.03
CA SER A 207 4.32 -4.48 46.12
C SER A 207 4.30 -5.14 47.50
N GLU A 208 3.34 -6.05 47.75
CA GLU A 208 3.25 -6.82 48.99
C GLU A 208 4.45 -7.77 49.16
N LEU A 209 4.92 -8.41 48.08
CA LEU A 209 6.14 -9.22 48.09
C LEU A 209 7.40 -8.39 48.37
N ILE A 210 7.53 -7.21 47.77
CA ILE A 210 8.65 -6.28 48.00
C ILE A 210 8.64 -5.76 49.45
N SER A 211 7.46 -5.40 49.97
CA SER A 211 7.27 -4.98 51.37
C SER A 211 7.61 -6.10 52.37
N GLY A 212 7.19 -7.34 52.08
CA GLY A 212 7.53 -8.51 52.88
C GLY A 212 9.04 -8.81 52.87
N ALA A 213 9.71 -8.68 51.71
CA ALA A 213 11.14 -8.87 51.59
C ALA A 213 11.96 -7.78 52.30
N ALA A 214 11.52 -6.51 52.25
CA ALA A 214 12.15 -5.40 52.97
C ALA A 214 12.06 -5.55 54.51
N THR A 215 11.03 -6.24 55.01
CA THR A 215 10.87 -6.50 56.45
C THR A 215 11.78 -7.63 56.96
N ILE A 216 12.25 -8.52 56.07
CA ILE A 216 13.06 -9.69 56.42
C ILE A 216 14.58 -9.40 56.37
N LEU A 217 15.00 -8.30 55.74
CA LEU A 217 16.41 -7.92 55.54
C LEU A 217 16.75 -6.56 56.18
N ASP A 218 16.70 -6.46 57.51
CA ASP A 218 17.46 -5.43 58.23
C ASP A 218 18.42 -6.08 59.25
N PRO A 219 19.59 -6.58 58.79
CA PRO A 219 20.55 -7.29 59.63
C PRO A 219 21.37 -6.37 60.57
N PHE A 220 21.12 -5.05 60.59
CA PHE A 220 21.90 -4.08 61.38
C PHE A 220 21.11 -3.41 62.52
N SER A 221 19.83 -3.70 62.72
CA SER A 221 19.00 -3.08 63.76
C SER A 221 19.31 -3.55 65.20
N SER A 222 20.03 -4.67 65.38
CA SER A 222 20.27 -5.25 66.71
C SER A 222 21.56 -4.84 67.42
N ASN A 223 22.38 -3.93 66.88
CA ASN A 223 23.59 -3.48 67.58
C ASN A 223 23.32 -2.20 68.41
N LYS A 224 22.54 -2.33 69.48
CA LYS A 224 22.57 -1.37 70.59
C LYS A 224 23.70 -1.80 71.53
N GLY A 225 24.80 -1.05 71.47
CA GLY A 225 25.94 -1.23 72.37
C GLY A 225 25.54 -1.05 73.84
N GLU A 226 25.81 -2.08 74.64
CA GLU A 226 25.90 -1.97 76.09
C GLU A 226 27.27 -1.37 76.47
N VAL A 227 27.23 -0.46 77.45
CA VAL A 227 28.39 0.11 78.16
C VAL A 227 28.67 -0.76 79.38
#